data_AF-A0A0D2ZZH3-F1
#
_entry.id   AF-A0A0D2ZZH3-F1
#
_cell.length_a   1.000
_cell.length_b   1.000
_cell.length_c   1.000
_cell.angle_alpha   90.00
_cell.angle_beta   90.00
_cell.angle_gamma   90.00
#
_symmetry.space_group_name_H-M   'P 1'
#
loop_
_entity.id
_entity.type
_entity.pdbx_description
1 polymer ?
#
loop_
_entity_poly.entity_id
_entity_poly.type
_entity_poly.pdbx_seq_one_letter_code
_entity_poly.pdbx_strand_id
1 'polypeptide(L)'
;LPSVEEWDRGAKICKLLKLFSVITTDFSGSKYPTSNVYFTQVWRIQLLLEKYSICDDAGVREMARDMQVKFDKYWKEYSLILAMGAVLDPRVKTVMLEAAYKELDPSTASLKTAKLKESLSDLYKDYQKLSQTGSSGFSLTPTPHEIVTESPLEDDYDNV
;
A
#
# COMPACT_ATOMS: atom_id res chain seq x y z
N LEU A 1 -22.06 -25.86 -24.68
CA LEU A 1 -20.89 -24.96 -24.70
C LEU A 1 -21.35 -23.59 -24.22
N PRO A 2 -20.53 -22.83 -23.49
CA PRO A 2 -20.91 -21.48 -23.07
C PRO A 2 -21.20 -20.59 -24.28
N SER A 3 -22.11 -19.64 -24.12
CA SER A 3 -22.43 -18.64 -25.14
C SER A 3 -21.27 -17.66 -25.36
N VAL A 4 -21.29 -16.92 -26.47
CA VAL A 4 -20.29 -15.87 -26.73
C VAL A 4 -20.30 -14.82 -25.63
N GLU A 5 -21.47 -14.47 -25.11
CA GLU A 5 -21.64 -13.54 -23.99
C GLU A 5 -21.04 -14.07 -22.69
N GLU A 6 -21.22 -15.36 -22.40
CA GLU A 6 -20.63 -16.02 -21.23
C GLU A 6 -19.10 -16.05 -21.31
N TRP A 7 -18.54 -16.29 -22.50
CA TRP A 7 -17.10 -16.22 -22.74
C TRP A 7 -16.54 -14.80 -22.58
N ASP A 8 -17.24 -13.79 -23.11
CA ASP A 8 -16.85 -12.39 -22.95
C ASP A 8 -16.88 -11.94 -21.48
N ARG A 9 -17.95 -12.32 -20.75
CA ARG A 9 -18.03 -12.11 -19.30
C ARG A 9 -16.85 -12.75 -18.58
N GLY A 10 -16.56 -14.02 -18.87
CA GLY A 10 -15.42 -14.74 -18.28
C GLY A 10 -14.09 -14.01 -18.51
N ALA A 11 -13.85 -13.53 -19.73
CA ALA A 11 -12.65 -12.77 -20.07
C ALA A 11 -12.55 -11.45 -19.29
N LYS A 12 -13.67 -10.73 -19.14
CA LYS A 12 -13.76 -9.49 -18.33
C LYS A 12 -13.46 -9.76 -16.85
N ILE A 13 -14.04 -10.82 -16.27
CA ILE A 13 -13.76 -11.24 -14.88
C ILE A 13 -12.28 -11.58 -14.70
N CYS A 14 -11.71 -12.41 -15.59
CA CYS A 14 -10.29 -12.77 -15.53
C CYS A 14 -9.39 -11.53 -15.58
N LYS A 15 -9.73 -10.54 -16.42
CA LYS A 15 -8.95 -9.31 -16.53
C LYS A 15 -9.04 -8.44 -15.27
N LEU A 16 -10.21 -8.36 -14.63
CA LEU A 16 -10.37 -7.68 -13.34
C LEU A 16 -9.50 -8.37 -12.28
N LEU A 17 -9.66 -9.68 -12.11
CA LEU A 17 -8.99 -10.45 -11.06
C LEU A 17 -7.47 -10.57 -11.26
N LYS A 18 -6.98 -10.51 -12.51
CA LYS A 18 -5.55 -10.56 -12.82
C LYS A 18 -4.76 -9.45 -12.12
N LEU A 19 -5.31 -8.23 -12.05
CA LEU A 19 -4.59 -7.14 -11.37
C LEU A 19 -4.46 -7.39 -9.86
N PHE A 20 -5.53 -7.89 -9.24
CA PHE A 20 -5.51 -8.27 -7.82
C PHE A 20 -4.46 -9.35 -7.56
N SER A 21 -4.43 -10.40 -8.39
CA SER A 21 -3.42 -11.46 -8.27
C SER A 21 -2.00 -10.90 -8.35
N VAL A 22 -1.70 -10.03 -9.31
CA VAL A 22 -0.36 -9.42 -9.46
C VAL A 22 0.01 -8.61 -8.23
N ILE A 23 -0.89 -7.74 -7.76
CA ILE A 23 -0.61 -6.86 -6.61
C ILE A 23 -0.47 -7.67 -5.32
N THR A 24 -1.30 -8.68 -5.11
CA THR A 24 -1.18 -9.58 -3.95
C THR A 24 0.15 -10.33 -3.99
N THR A 25 0.61 -10.79 -5.15
CA THR A 25 1.93 -11.41 -5.29
C THR A 25 3.05 -10.42 -4.95
N ASP A 26 2.97 -9.18 -5.42
CA ASP A 26 3.95 -8.13 -5.11
C ASP A 26 3.99 -7.83 -3.60
N PHE A 27 2.84 -7.77 -2.94
CA PHE A 27 2.75 -7.55 -1.48
C PHE A 27 3.14 -8.77 -0.65
N SER A 28 3.11 -9.97 -1.22
CA SER A 28 3.55 -11.20 -0.54
C SER A 28 5.07 -11.38 -0.59
N GLY A 29 5.79 -10.50 -1.28
CA GLY A 29 7.25 -10.51 -1.32
C GLY A 29 7.85 -10.13 0.03
N SER A 30 8.80 -10.93 0.51
CA SER A 30 9.56 -10.67 1.75
C SER A 30 10.99 -10.16 1.52
N LYS A 31 11.47 -10.20 0.27
CA LYS A 31 12.87 -9.87 -0.09
C LYS A 31 13.10 -8.40 -0.43
N TYR A 32 12.07 -7.57 -0.38
CA TYR A 32 12.14 -6.15 -0.68
C TYR A 32 11.11 -5.37 0.14
N PRO A 33 11.37 -4.08 0.43
CA PRO A 33 10.36 -3.23 1.05
C PRO A 33 9.12 -3.16 0.14
N THR A 34 7.94 -3.41 0.69
CA THR A 34 6.66 -3.32 -0.03
C THR A 34 5.95 -1.98 0.23
N SER A 35 6.34 -1.28 1.30
CA SER A 35 5.73 -0.01 1.74
C SER A 35 5.89 1.12 0.71
N ASN A 36 6.98 1.12 -0.05
CA ASN A 36 7.28 2.14 -1.05
C ASN A 36 6.37 2.05 -2.30
N VAL A 37 5.99 0.83 -2.70
CA VAL A 37 5.09 0.60 -3.84
C VAL A 37 3.62 0.55 -3.45
N TYR A 38 3.32 0.43 -2.14
CA TYR A 38 1.97 0.29 -1.60
C TYR A 38 0.97 1.24 -2.24
N PHE A 39 1.26 2.54 -2.18
CA PHE A 39 0.33 3.57 -2.62
C PHE A 39 -0.01 3.45 -4.11
N THR A 40 1.01 3.21 -4.95
CA THR A 40 0.82 3.07 -6.40
C THR A 40 -0.07 1.86 -6.71
N GLN A 41 0.10 0.75 -5.99
CA GLN A 41 -0.66 -0.47 -6.23
C GLN A 41 -2.11 -0.34 -5.75
N VAL A 42 -2.33 0.23 -4.56
CA VAL A 42 -3.69 0.51 -4.05
C VAL A 42 -4.44 1.45 -5.00
N TRP A 43 -3.78 2.49 -5.50
CA TRP A 43 -4.36 3.40 -6.49
C TRP A 43 -4.76 2.69 -7.80
N ARG A 44 -3.93 1.75 -8.29
CA ARG A 44 -4.25 0.96 -9.48
C ARG A 44 -5.49 0.08 -9.27
N ILE A 45 -5.69 -0.47 -8.07
CA ILE A 45 -6.91 -1.24 -7.75
C ILE A 45 -8.12 -0.32 -7.78
N GLN A 46 -8.06 0.85 -7.16
CA GLN A 46 -9.14 1.83 -7.15
C GLN A 46 -9.59 2.17 -8.57
N LEU A 47 -8.65 2.59 -9.43
CA LEU A 47 -8.93 2.93 -10.83
C LEU A 47 -9.53 1.76 -11.61
N LEU A 48 -9.10 0.53 -11.31
CA LEU A 48 -9.64 -0.65 -11.96
C LEU A 48 -11.09 -0.90 -11.55
N LEU A 49 -11.40 -0.82 -10.25
CA LEU A 49 -12.75 -1.01 -9.74
C LEU A 49 -13.70 0.05 -10.28
N GLU A 50 -13.29 1.33 -10.29
CA GLU A 50 -14.06 2.42 -10.88
C GLU A 50 -14.37 2.16 -12.36
N LYS A 51 -13.36 1.72 -13.13
CA LYS A 51 -13.55 1.36 -14.55
C LYS A 51 -14.58 0.25 -14.75
N TYR A 52 -14.56 -0.80 -13.95
CA TYR A 52 -15.50 -1.92 -14.09
C TYR A 52 -16.86 -1.64 -13.42
N SER A 53 -16.98 -0.64 -12.54
CA SER A 53 -18.25 -0.21 -11.93
C SER A 53 -19.26 0.38 -12.92
N ILE A 54 -18.81 0.67 -14.14
CA ILE A 54 -19.60 1.13 -15.29
C ILE A 54 -19.48 0.20 -16.49
N CYS A 55 -19.02 -1.04 -16.29
CA CYS A 55 -18.93 -2.05 -17.35
C CYS A 55 -20.30 -2.26 -18.02
N ASP A 56 -20.32 -2.60 -19.30
CA ASP A 56 -21.51 -2.97 -20.06
C ASP A 56 -22.20 -4.23 -19.50
N ASP A 57 -21.42 -5.28 -19.18
CA ASP A 57 -21.92 -6.50 -18.58
C ASP A 57 -22.41 -6.24 -17.13
N ALA A 58 -23.69 -6.51 -16.89
CA ALA A 58 -24.33 -6.24 -15.60
C ALA A 58 -23.74 -7.04 -14.45
N GLY A 59 -23.38 -8.30 -14.67
CA GLY A 59 -22.80 -9.16 -13.62
C GLY A 59 -21.39 -8.72 -13.24
N VAL A 60 -20.56 -8.35 -14.22
CA VAL A 60 -19.22 -7.81 -13.96
C VAL A 60 -19.31 -6.46 -13.25
N ARG A 61 -20.27 -5.63 -13.65
CA ARG A 61 -20.51 -4.31 -13.05
C ARG A 61 -20.91 -4.42 -11.58
N GLU A 62 -21.83 -5.31 -11.25
CA GLU A 62 -22.27 -5.58 -9.88
C GLU A 62 -21.12 -6.14 -9.04
N MET A 63 -20.39 -7.13 -9.56
CA MET A 63 -19.21 -7.69 -8.91
C MET A 63 -18.15 -6.62 -8.60
N ALA A 64 -17.87 -5.71 -9.52
CA ALA A 64 -16.91 -4.62 -9.30
C ALA A 64 -17.37 -3.66 -8.19
N ARG A 65 -18.67 -3.35 -8.12
CA ARG A 65 -19.24 -2.51 -7.05
C ARG A 65 -19.14 -3.19 -5.68
N ASP A 66 -19.44 -4.48 -5.60
CA ASP A 66 -19.31 -5.24 -4.35
C ASP A 66 -17.85 -5.33 -3.88
N MET A 67 -16.92 -5.51 -4.81
CA MET A 67 -15.49 -5.47 -4.52
C MET A 67 -15.04 -4.07 -4.07
N GLN A 68 -15.59 -3.01 -4.65
CA GLN A 68 -15.33 -1.62 -4.25
C GLN A 68 -15.81 -1.34 -2.82
N VAL A 69 -17.00 -1.81 -2.43
CA VAL A 69 -17.47 -1.66 -1.04
C VAL A 69 -16.51 -2.34 -0.05
N LYS A 70 -16.00 -3.52 -0.38
CA LYS A 70 -15.00 -4.21 0.44
C LYS A 70 -13.67 -3.46 0.46
N PHE A 71 -13.23 -2.95 -0.69
CA PHE A 71 -12.02 -2.17 -0.83
C PHE A 71 -12.10 -0.90 0.05
N ASP A 72 -13.16 -0.10 -0.09
CA ASP A 72 -13.36 1.12 0.67
C ASP A 72 -13.37 0.87 2.18
N LYS A 73 -13.96 -0.25 2.63
CA LYS A 73 -13.96 -0.63 4.06
C LYS A 73 -12.55 -0.71 4.66
N TYR A 74 -11.57 -1.21 3.91
CA TYR A 74 -10.20 -1.37 4.40
C TYR A 74 -9.31 -0.16 4.07
N TRP A 75 -9.67 0.63 3.06
CA TRP A 75 -8.77 1.64 2.48
C TRP A 75 -9.25 3.08 2.58
N LYS A 76 -10.46 3.34 3.08
CA LYS A 76 -10.96 4.72 3.30
C LYS A 76 -10.15 5.48 4.35
N GLU A 77 -9.61 4.75 5.34
CA GLU A 77 -8.65 5.26 6.31
C GLU A 77 -7.23 4.90 5.84
N TYR A 78 -6.67 5.74 4.97
CA TYR A 78 -5.29 5.58 4.52
C TYR A 78 -4.32 5.50 5.72
N SER A 79 -3.48 4.47 5.73
CA SER A 79 -2.42 4.34 6.72
C SER A 79 -1.37 5.45 6.50
N LEU A 80 -1.28 6.36 7.47
CA LEU A 80 -0.29 7.44 7.50
C LEU A 80 1.14 6.90 7.34
N ILE A 81 1.46 5.77 7.97
CA ILE A 81 2.78 5.13 7.90
C ILE A 81 3.08 4.66 6.48
N LEU A 82 2.09 4.07 5.79
CA LEU A 82 2.28 3.61 4.41
C LEU A 82 2.39 4.80 3.44
N ALA A 83 1.67 5.89 3.70
CA ALA A 83 1.83 7.14 2.96
C ALA A 83 3.23 7.76 3.16
N MET A 84 3.78 7.72 4.37
CA MET A 84 5.16 8.12 4.64
C MET A 84 6.15 7.24 3.89
N GLY A 85 5.98 5.91 3.94
CA GLY A 85 6.81 4.95 3.20
C GLY A 85 6.80 5.19 1.69
N ALA A 86 5.63 5.51 1.12
CA ALA A 86 5.52 5.88 -0.28
C ALA A 86 6.29 7.17 -0.60
N VAL A 87 6.15 8.24 0.18
CA VAL A 87 6.85 9.52 -0.07
C VAL A 87 8.37 9.44 0.13
N LEU A 88 8.83 8.54 0.98
CA LEU A 88 10.26 8.28 1.15
C LEU A 88 10.88 7.55 -0.05
N ASP A 89 10.06 6.99 -0.95
CA ASP A 89 10.54 6.56 -2.26
C ASP A 89 10.82 7.80 -3.14
N PRO A 90 12.06 8.02 -3.60
CA PRO A 90 12.40 9.18 -4.42
C PRO A 90 11.57 9.31 -5.70
N ARG A 91 10.96 8.21 -6.16
CA ARG A 91 10.12 8.17 -7.36
C ARG A 91 8.72 8.72 -7.11
N VAL A 92 8.25 8.77 -5.86
CA VAL A 92 6.90 9.20 -5.50
C VAL A 92 6.96 10.59 -4.87
N LYS A 93 6.43 11.57 -5.60
CA LYS A 93 6.34 12.94 -5.08
C LYS A 93 5.11 13.11 -4.19
N THR A 94 5.22 13.93 -3.16
CA THR A 94 4.10 14.34 -2.30
C THR A 94 2.90 14.89 -3.08
N VAL A 95 3.16 15.54 -4.23
CA VAL A 95 2.14 16.05 -5.14
C VAL A 95 1.27 14.93 -5.74
N MET A 96 1.84 13.75 -6.04
CA MET A 96 1.05 12.60 -6.52
C MET A 96 0.11 12.09 -5.44
N LEU A 97 0.57 12.08 -4.18
CA LEU A 97 -0.25 11.66 -3.06
C LEU A 97 -1.39 12.63 -2.78
N GLU A 98 -1.10 13.93 -2.83
CA GLU A 98 -2.12 14.97 -2.71
C GLU A 98 -3.18 14.87 -3.81
N ALA A 99 -2.77 14.58 -5.05
CA ALA A 99 -3.70 14.37 -6.16
C ALA A 99 -4.63 13.18 -5.88
N ALA A 100 -4.11 12.02 -5.45
CA ALA A 100 -4.98 10.88 -5.16
C ALA A 100 -5.90 11.11 -3.96
N TYR A 101 -5.43 11.82 -2.93
CA TYR A 101 -6.30 12.21 -1.83
C TYR A 101 -7.44 13.11 -2.30
N LYS A 102 -7.18 14.04 -3.23
CA LYS A 102 -8.21 14.90 -3.82
C LYS A 102 -9.22 14.11 -4.65
N GLU A 103 -8.75 13.17 -5.46
CA GLU A 103 -9.63 12.32 -6.26
C GLU A 103 -10.55 11.45 -5.36
N LEU A 104 -10.02 10.93 -4.25
CA LEU A 104 -10.82 10.08 -3.35
C LEU A 104 -11.76 10.89 -2.46
N ASP A 105 -11.24 11.92 -1.81
CA ASP A 105 -12.00 12.76 -0.89
C ASP A 105 -11.44 14.20 -0.89
N PRO A 106 -11.97 15.06 -1.78
CA PRO A 106 -11.55 16.45 -1.87
C PRO A 106 -11.65 17.21 -0.55
N SER A 107 -12.59 16.83 0.32
CA SER A 107 -12.86 17.53 1.57
C SER A 107 -11.78 17.30 2.63
N THR A 108 -11.20 16.09 2.68
CA THR A 108 -10.16 15.73 3.66
C THR A 108 -8.73 15.74 3.10
N ALA A 109 -8.57 15.92 1.78
CA ALA A 109 -7.29 15.80 1.10
C ALA A 109 -6.20 16.74 1.64
N SER A 110 -6.54 18.02 1.86
CA SER A 110 -5.59 19.01 2.37
C SER A 110 -5.12 18.66 3.79
N LEU A 111 -6.06 18.25 4.66
CA LEU A 111 -5.78 17.84 6.03
C LEU A 111 -4.87 16.60 6.08
N LYS A 112 -5.16 15.57 5.28
CA LYS A 112 -4.35 14.35 5.18
C LYS A 112 -2.93 14.65 4.68
N THR A 113 -2.81 15.54 3.69
CA THR A 113 -1.51 15.95 3.12
C THR A 113 -0.70 16.76 4.14
N ALA A 114 -1.34 17.68 4.86
CA ALA A 114 -0.70 18.45 5.91
C ALA A 114 -0.20 17.54 7.04
N LYS A 115 -1.05 16.59 7.49
CA LYS A 115 -0.67 15.63 8.54
C LYS A 115 0.52 14.78 8.12
N LEU A 116 0.56 14.33 6.87
CA LEU A 116 1.70 13.59 6.33
C LEU A 116 3.00 14.41 6.36
N LYS A 117 2.95 15.67 5.91
CA LYS A 117 4.13 16.56 5.90
C LYS A 117 4.62 16.84 7.32
N GLU A 118 3.71 17.04 8.26
CA GLU A 118 4.03 17.19 9.68
C GLU A 118 4.75 15.94 10.21
N SER A 119 4.17 14.75 10.01
CA SER A 119 4.77 13.50 10.48
C SER A 119 6.14 13.20 9.86
N LEU A 120 6.36 13.53 8.58
CA LEU A 120 7.69 13.43 7.95
C LEU A 120 8.69 14.42 8.56
N SER A 121 8.25 15.64 8.87
CA SER A 121 9.08 16.65 9.52
C SER A 121 9.49 16.22 10.93
N ASP A 122 8.55 15.67 11.70
CA ASP A 122 8.83 15.17 13.05
C ASP A 122 9.77 13.97 13.02
N LEU A 123 9.56 13.02 12.09
CA LEU A 123 10.48 11.91 11.86
C LEU A 123 11.90 12.41 11.56
N TYR A 124 12.03 13.44 10.73
CA TYR A 124 13.33 14.03 10.42
C TYR A 124 13.98 14.71 11.63
N LYS A 125 13.22 15.45 12.44
CA LYS A 125 13.73 16.08 13.68
C LYS A 125 14.24 15.02 14.66
N ASP A 126 13.51 13.92 14.82
CA ASP A 126 13.92 12.85 15.73
C ASP A 126 15.17 12.12 15.24
N TYR A 127 15.27 11.88 13.93
CA TYR A 127 16.51 11.39 13.32
C TYR A 127 17.69 12.33 13.55
N GLN A 128 17.48 13.64 13.40
CA GLN A 128 18.52 14.66 13.63
C GLN A 128 19.03 14.63 15.09
N LYS A 129 18.12 14.55 16.07
CA LYS A 129 18.51 14.45 17.49
C LYS A 129 19.37 13.22 17.75
N LEU A 130 19.02 12.06 17.17
CA LEU A 130 19.79 10.83 17.33
C LEU A 130 21.22 10.95 16.76
N SER A 131 21.35 11.61 15.60
CA SER A 131 22.67 11.85 14.97
C SER A 131 23.58 12.75 15.81
N GLN A 132 23.01 13.67 16.60
CA GLN A 132 23.76 14.58 17.47
C GLN A 132 24.19 13.90 18.78
N THR A 133 23.37 12.99 19.32
CA THR A 133 23.68 12.23 20.54
C THR A 133 24.74 11.14 20.29
N GLY A 134 24.82 10.59 19.07
CA GLY A 134 25.83 9.59 18.67
C GLY A 134 27.25 10.12 18.52
N SER A 135 27.46 11.45 18.53
CA SER A 135 28.79 12.05 18.43
C SER A 135 29.59 12.07 19.74
N SER A 136 29.00 11.57 20.84
CA SER A 136 29.56 11.66 22.20
C SER A 136 29.77 10.31 22.90
N GLY A 137 29.64 9.18 22.21
CA GLY A 137 29.90 7.88 22.83
C GLY A 137 29.84 6.74 21.82
N PHE A 138 30.94 6.00 21.72
CA PHE A 138 31.03 4.74 20.98
C PHE A 138 29.90 3.78 21.43
N SER A 139 29.06 3.34 20.50
CA SER A 139 28.17 2.20 20.72
C SER A 139 27.98 1.46 19.40
N LEU A 140 28.31 0.17 19.41
CA LEU A 140 28.10 -0.76 18.31
C LEU A 140 26.58 -0.97 18.15
N THR A 141 25.94 -0.22 17.26
CA THR A 141 24.58 -0.55 16.83
C THR A 141 24.65 -1.35 15.52
N PRO A 142 23.96 -2.50 15.43
CA PRO A 142 23.93 -3.28 14.20
C PRO A 142 23.25 -2.48 13.09
N THR A 143 23.76 -2.63 11.87
CA THR A 143 23.15 -2.01 10.68
C THR A 143 21.76 -2.61 10.41
N PRO A 144 20.86 -1.91 9.68
CA PRO A 144 19.50 -2.40 9.40
C PRO A 144 19.42 -3.79 8.77
N HIS A 145 20.51 -4.28 8.17
CA HIS A 145 20.63 -5.63 7.65
C HIS A 145 20.70 -6.73 8.72
N GLU A 146 21.14 -6.42 9.94
CA GLU A 146 21.35 -7.39 11.02
C GLU A 146 20.11 -7.61 11.90
N ILE A 147 19.13 -6.71 11.85
CA ILE A 147 17.87 -6.81 12.64
C ILE A 147 16.87 -7.79 12.00
N VAL A 148 17.00 -8.06 10.69
CA VAL A 148 16.03 -8.87 9.93
C VAL A 148 16.26 -10.38 10.10
N THR A 149 17.40 -10.80 10.65
CA THR A 149 17.78 -12.22 10.73
C THR A 149 17.38 -12.94 12.02
N GLU A 150 16.89 -12.26 13.05
CA GLU A 150 16.36 -12.95 14.22
C GLU A 150 14.84 -13.11 14.11
N SER A 151 14.43 -14.29 13.63
CA SER A 151 13.05 -14.76 13.75
C SER A 151 12.79 -15.24 15.19
N PRO A 152 11.80 -14.71 15.93
CA PRO A 152 11.54 -15.07 17.34
C PRO A 152 10.88 -16.44 17.58
N LEU A 153 11.11 -17.46 16.73
CA LEU A 153 10.37 -18.73 16.79
C LEU A 153 11.28 -19.94 16.58
N GLU A 154 12.35 -20.08 17.38
CA GLU A 154 13.03 -21.37 17.56
C GLU A 154 13.51 -21.46 19.01
N ASP A 155 12.60 -21.72 19.95
CA ASP A 155 12.92 -22.20 21.31
C ASP A 155 11.65 -22.85 21.89
N ASP A 156 11.34 -24.08 21.44
CA ASP A 156 10.48 -25.01 22.18
C ASP A 156 10.48 -26.41 21.54
N TYR A 157 11.66 -26.97 21.33
CA TYR A 157 11.84 -28.43 21.23
C TYR A 157 13.23 -28.76 21.76
N ASP A 158 13.35 -28.87 23.07
CA ASP A 158 14.16 -29.90 23.75
C ASP A 158 14.17 -29.65 25.26
N ASN A 159 13.32 -30.37 25.99
CA ASN A 159 13.57 -30.77 27.37
C ASN A 159 12.74 -32.03 27.68
N VAL A 160 13.43 -33.17 27.53
CA VAL A 160 13.34 -34.47 28.22
C VAL A 160 11.98 -34.91 28.78
#